data_AF-A0A0G4KZJ7-F1
#
_entry.id   AF-A0A0G4KZJ7-F1
#
_cell.length_a   1.000
_cell.length_b   1.000
_cell.length_c   1.000
_cell.angle_alpha   90.00
_cell.angle_beta   90.00
_cell.angle_gamma   90.00
#
_symmetry.space_group_name_H-M   'P 1'
#
loop_
_entity.id
_entity.type
_entity.pdbx_description
1 polymer ?
#
loop_
_entity_poly.entity_id
_entity_poly.type
_entity_poly.pdbx_seq_one_letter_code
_entity_poly.pdbx_strand_id
1 'polypeptide(L)'
;AADHETPVVELDQQSALRQDANATATANANAHLLSKLQAAAAQDTNARRLLANLLTRAQAVTSSSAAAASSSSFSSQTSFGDLRTSQFLASLEEPDLQAQLPAFVKPLPARIASEDVKYLHTKGALSLPPLPLQTALLQAYVEYVHPYMPLLDLREFLGAVNARDGLCGQVSLFLYQAIMFAATAFVDMKALKEAGYSTRKAARRSFFSKTRLLYDFDYESDRLVLVQALLLMTYWYETPDDQKDTWHWMGVAISLAHTIGLHRNPATTSMPLRKQKLWKRIWWSCFMRDRLVALGMRRPTRIKDEDYDDGIRLIGDKAILRPPVTAPKKPNGCVGLAGDGTAAGICIIGPKVKLDPFPGQEHRKVASVDKAVRDVRVEGFEVRDFQGLNIAIVGAKNTEVKHNTVVDGTAYGILTVGSVATRITGNKVSSSSLLFIGICMDDKSDVAVTKNTISDYGIGLCVQTN
;
A
#
# COMPACT_ATOMS: atom_id res chain seq x y z
N ALA A 1 -60.44 31.76 -42.61
CA ALA A 1 -59.44 32.51 -41.85
C ALA A 1 -59.47 31.99 -40.42
N ALA A 2 -58.32 31.50 -39.96
CA ALA A 2 -57.99 31.04 -38.61
C ALA A 2 -58.70 29.76 -38.11
N ASP A 3 -57.99 28.64 -38.28
CA ASP A 3 -58.14 27.39 -37.53
C ASP A 3 -57.85 27.58 -36.04
N HIS A 4 -58.62 26.87 -35.21
CA HIS A 4 -58.37 26.64 -33.80
C HIS A 4 -57.58 25.34 -33.63
N GLU A 5 -56.32 25.42 -33.18
CA GLU A 5 -55.60 24.26 -32.60
C GLU A 5 -54.91 24.67 -31.29
N THR A 6 -55.28 23.97 -30.24
CA THR A 6 -54.64 23.92 -28.92
C THR A 6 -53.35 23.11 -28.99
N PRO A 7 -52.21 23.54 -28.40
CA PRO A 7 -51.01 22.71 -28.34
C PRO A 7 -51.12 21.66 -27.23
N VAL A 8 -50.92 20.40 -27.61
CA VAL A 8 -50.71 19.23 -26.75
C VAL A 8 -49.29 19.29 -26.18
N VAL A 9 -49.14 19.20 -24.86
CA VAL A 9 -47.84 19.04 -24.18
C VAL A 9 -47.52 17.54 -24.15
N GLU A 10 -46.60 17.12 -25.00
CA GLU A 10 -46.03 15.76 -25.00
C GLU A 10 -44.89 15.71 -23.97
N LEU A 11 -45.07 14.96 -22.89
CA LEU A 11 -44.05 14.69 -21.88
C LEU A 11 -42.98 13.78 -22.49
N ASP A 12 -41.75 14.29 -22.61
CA ASP A 12 -40.61 13.60 -23.21
C ASP A 12 -40.16 12.39 -22.37
N GLN A 13 -40.75 11.22 -22.69
CA GLN A 13 -40.35 9.90 -22.19
C GLN A 13 -38.88 9.53 -22.52
N GLN A 14 -38.18 10.28 -23.39
CA GLN A 14 -36.77 10.02 -23.69
C GLN A 14 -35.82 10.42 -22.55
N SER A 15 -36.23 11.30 -21.63
CA SER A 15 -35.37 11.74 -20.50
C SER A 15 -35.20 10.66 -19.42
N ALA A 16 -36.27 9.92 -19.09
CA ALA A 16 -36.25 8.80 -18.16
C ALA A 16 -35.52 7.58 -18.75
N LEU A 17 -35.74 7.29 -20.04
CA LEU A 17 -35.02 6.22 -20.76
C LEU A 17 -33.52 6.51 -20.90
N ARG A 18 -33.09 7.78 -20.97
CA ARG A 18 -31.67 8.18 -20.96
C ARG A 18 -31.02 8.02 -19.58
N GLN A 19 -31.76 8.22 -18.49
CA GLN A 19 -31.25 8.01 -17.12
C GLN A 19 -31.10 6.51 -16.81
N ASP A 20 -32.07 5.68 -17.20
CA ASP A 20 -31.98 4.22 -17.06
C ASP A 20 -30.94 3.60 -18.00
N ALA A 21 -30.80 4.11 -19.24
CA ALA A 21 -29.74 3.69 -20.15
C ALA A 21 -28.34 4.09 -19.65
N ASN A 22 -28.18 5.25 -19.02
CA ASN A 22 -26.91 5.65 -18.39
C ASN A 22 -26.60 4.83 -17.14
N ALA A 23 -27.60 4.51 -16.29
CA ALA A 23 -27.41 3.64 -15.14
C ALA A 23 -27.03 2.20 -15.57
N THR A 24 -27.67 1.69 -16.63
CA THR A 24 -27.41 0.36 -17.20
C THR A 24 -26.07 0.31 -17.94
N ALA A 25 -25.70 1.37 -18.66
CA ALA A 25 -24.38 1.51 -19.29
C ALA A 25 -23.25 1.64 -18.26
N THR A 26 -23.51 2.32 -17.13
CA THR A 26 -22.57 2.46 -16.01
C THR A 26 -22.41 1.13 -15.26
N ALA A 27 -23.50 0.37 -15.06
CA ALA A 27 -23.46 -0.98 -14.51
C ALA A 27 -22.70 -1.97 -15.41
N ASN A 28 -22.88 -1.89 -16.73
CA ASN A 28 -22.18 -2.72 -17.71
C ASN A 28 -20.70 -2.34 -17.87
N ALA A 29 -20.35 -1.06 -17.79
CA ALA A 29 -18.96 -0.60 -17.76
C ALA A 29 -18.23 -1.05 -16.48
N ASN A 30 -18.93 -1.04 -15.33
CA ASN A 30 -18.41 -1.56 -14.06
C ASN A 30 -18.24 -3.09 -14.09
N ALA A 31 -19.17 -3.83 -14.70
CA ALA A 31 -19.05 -5.27 -14.90
C ALA A 31 -17.89 -5.65 -15.85
N HIS A 32 -17.64 -4.83 -16.88
CA HIS A 32 -16.51 -5.00 -17.78
C HIS A 32 -15.16 -4.63 -17.14
N LEU A 33 -15.13 -3.60 -16.29
CA LEU A 33 -13.97 -3.26 -15.47
C LEU A 33 -13.65 -4.40 -14.48
N LEU A 34 -14.68 -4.97 -13.85
CA LEU A 34 -14.57 -6.14 -12.99
C LEU A 34 -14.02 -7.36 -13.74
N SER A 35 -14.46 -7.63 -14.98
CA SER A 35 -13.95 -8.75 -15.77
C SER A 35 -12.50 -8.54 -16.25
N LYS A 36 -12.11 -7.30 -16.53
CA LYS A 36 -10.72 -6.94 -16.85
C LYS A 36 -9.80 -6.99 -15.63
N LEU A 37 -10.28 -6.60 -14.45
CA LEU A 37 -9.58 -6.77 -13.17
C LEU A 37 -9.43 -8.26 -12.79
N GLN A 38 -10.43 -9.11 -13.11
CA GLN A 38 -10.34 -10.56 -12.99
C GLN A 38 -9.26 -11.16 -13.90
N ALA A 39 -9.12 -10.66 -15.13
CA ALA A 39 -8.10 -11.10 -16.09
C ALA A 39 -6.68 -10.59 -15.74
N ALA A 40 -6.54 -9.36 -15.25
CA ALA A 40 -5.26 -8.80 -14.79
C ALA A 40 -4.76 -9.47 -13.50
N ALA A 41 -5.68 -9.95 -12.64
CA ALA A 41 -5.37 -10.71 -11.43
C ALA A 41 -4.96 -12.18 -11.68
N ALA A 42 -4.77 -12.60 -12.94
CA ALA A 42 -4.34 -13.97 -13.27
C ALA A 42 -2.90 -14.29 -12.82
N GLN A 43 -2.12 -13.29 -12.39
CA GLN A 43 -0.69 -13.44 -12.03
C GLN A 43 -0.39 -13.40 -10.52
N ASP A 44 -1.39 -13.17 -9.64
CA ASP A 44 -1.16 -13.09 -8.18
C ASP A 44 -2.27 -13.80 -7.36
N THR A 45 -1.88 -14.86 -6.65
CA THR A 45 -2.77 -15.74 -5.87
C THR A 45 -3.29 -15.11 -4.58
N ASN A 46 -2.64 -14.07 -4.04
CA ASN A 46 -3.07 -13.39 -2.81
C ASN A 46 -4.14 -12.32 -3.10
N ALA A 47 -4.01 -11.62 -4.23
CA ALA A 47 -5.03 -10.69 -4.72
C ALA A 47 -6.35 -11.42 -5.04
N ARG A 48 -6.29 -12.65 -5.59
CA ARG A 48 -7.46 -13.51 -5.86
C ARG A 48 -8.32 -13.79 -4.63
N ARG A 49 -7.71 -14.12 -3.50
CA ARG A 49 -8.45 -14.45 -2.26
C ARG A 49 -9.09 -13.22 -1.63
N LEU A 50 -8.44 -12.06 -1.73
CA LEU A 50 -8.98 -10.81 -1.22
C LEU A 50 -10.18 -10.33 -2.06
N LEU A 51 -10.09 -10.44 -3.39
CA LEU A 51 -11.17 -10.13 -4.33
C LEU A 51 -12.34 -11.10 -4.22
N ALA A 52 -12.10 -12.41 -4.13
CA ALA A 52 -13.16 -13.41 -3.98
C ALA A 52 -13.97 -13.18 -2.69
N ASN A 53 -13.31 -12.91 -1.56
CA ASN A 53 -13.98 -12.64 -0.28
C ASN A 53 -14.73 -11.30 -0.24
N LEU A 54 -14.32 -10.32 -1.06
CA LEU A 54 -15.03 -9.05 -1.22
C LEU A 54 -16.29 -9.22 -2.10
N LEU A 55 -16.23 -10.06 -3.12
CA LEU A 55 -17.34 -10.34 -4.04
C LEU A 55 -18.48 -11.13 -3.37
N THR A 56 -18.17 -12.13 -2.54
CA THR A 56 -19.20 -12.92 -1.83
C THR A 56 -20.01 -12.08 -0.84
N ARG A 57 -19.45 -10.97 -0.33
CA ARG A 57 -20.16 -10.07 0.59
C ARG A 57 -20.92 -8.95 -0.13
N ALA A 58 -20.47 -8.50 -1.29
CA ALA A 58 -21.20 -7.51 -2.08
C ALA A 58 -22.52 -8.06 -2.65
N GLN A 59 -22.55 -9.34 -3.05
CA GLN A 59 -23.75 -10.01 -3.54
C GLN A 59 -24.82 -10.27 -2.46
N ALA A 60 -24.42 -10.28 -1.18
CA ALA A 60 -25.34 -10.44 -0.05
C ALA A 60 -26.07 -9.13 0.33
N VAL A 61 -25.55 -7.97 -0.10
CA VAL A 61 -26.17 -6.66 0.19
C VAL A 61 -27.24 -6.32 -0.85
N THR A 62 -27.03 -6.70 -2.11
CA THR A 62 -27.97 -6.46 -3.22
C THR A 62 -29.28 -7.26 -3.12
N SER A 63 -29.30 -8.38 -2.41
CA SER A 63 -30.52 -9.18 -2.20
C SER A 63 -31.43 -8.67 -1.09
N SER A 64 -30.95 -7.77 -0.22
CA SER A 64 -31.75 -7.22 0.90
C SER A 64 -32.52 -5.93 0.54
N SER A 65 -32.08 -5.20 -0.50
CA SER A 65 -32.66 -3.91 -0.88
C SER A 65 -33.87 -4.02 -1.81
N ALA A 66 -34.14 -5.20 -2.38
CA ALA A 66 -35.25 -5.40 -3.34
C ALA A 66 -36.63 -5.59 -2.67
N ALA A 67 -36.70 -5.68 -1.34
CA ALA A 67 -37.94 -6.03 -0.63
C ALA A 67 -38.72 -4.84 -0.02
N ALA A 68 -38.24 -3.59 -0.13
CA ALA A 68 -38.77 -2.48 0.68
C ALA A 68 -39.40 -1.29 -0.08
N ALA A 69 -39.62 -1.38 -1.39
CA ALA A 69 -40.15 -0.25 -2.17
C ALA A 69 -41.47 -0.60 -2.88
N SER A 70 -42.55 -0.73 -2.12
CA SER A 70 -43.92 -0.70 -2.66
C SER A 70 -44.92 -0.22 -1.60
N SER A 71 -45.08 1.10 -1.46
CA SER A 71 -46.38 1.77 -1.20
C SER A 71 -46.21 3.25 -0.85
N SER A 72 -46.80 4.13 -1.64
CA SER A 72 -47.77 5.14 -1.20
C SER A 72 -47.94 6.24 -2.26
N SER A 73 -49.18 6.68 -2.41
CA SER A 73 -49.69 7.61 -3.40
C SER A 73 -50.20 8.88 -2.73
N PHE A 74 -50.29 9.95 -3.54
CA PHE A 74 -51.34 10.97 -3.60
C PHE A 74 -51.02 12.45 -3.24
N SER A 75 -51.28 13.28 -4.27
CA SER A 75 -51.89 14.63 -4.34
C SER A 75 -51.18 15.95 -4.00
N SER A 76 -51.51 16.87 -4.89
CA SER A 76 -51.15 18.27 -5.17
C SER A 76 -51.82 19.35 -4.29
N GLN A 77 -51.23 20.56 -4.19
CA GLN A 77 -51.78 21.83 -4.78
C GLN A 77 -50.96 23.12 -4.44
N THR A 78 -50.67 23.89 -5.52
CA THR A 78 -50.66 25.36 -5.75
C THR A 78 -50.24 26.41 -4.71
N SER A 79 -49.32 27.33 -5.10
CA SER A 79 -49.57 28.80 -5.17
C SER A 79 -48.47 29.50 -5.99
N PHE A 80 -48.87 30.31 -6.97
CA PHE A 80 -48.03 31.05 -7.92
C PHE A 80 -48.18 32.56 -7.61
N GLY A 81 -47.09 33.29 -7.35
CA GLY A 81 -47.18 34.74 -7.13
C GLY A 81 -45.86 35.50 -7.04
N ASP A 82 -44.90 35.04 -6.23
CA ASP A 82 -43.74 35.89 -5.85
C ASP A 82 -42.36 35.42 -6.36
N LEU A 83 -42.30 34.32 -7.12
CA LEU A 83 -41.01 33.73 -7.51
C LEU A 83 -40.22 34.53 -8.55
N ARG A 84 -40.86 35.31 -9.43
CA ARG A 84 -40.18 35.90 -10.59
C ARG A 84 -39.17 36.98 -10.23
N THR A 85 -39.42 37.75 -9.18
CA THR A 85 -38.50 38.81 -8.73
C THR A 85 -37.32 38.25 -7.94
N SER A 86 -37.55 37.19 -7.15
CA SER A 86 -36.48 36.47 -6.43
C SER A 86 -35.56 35.69 -7.37
N GLN A 87 -36.11 35.08 -8.43
CA GLN A 87 -35.32 34.36 -9.45
C GLN A 87 -34.44 35.28 -10.29
N PHE A 88 -34.87 36.52 -10.53
CA PHE A 88 -34.07 37.48 -11.28
C PHE A 88 -32.89 38.01 -10.46
N LEU A 89 -33.08 38.27 -9.16
CA LEU A 89 -32.00 38.68 -8.27
C LEU A 89 -31.02 37.53 -7.96
N ALA A 90 -31.50 36.29 -7.84
CA ALA A 90 -30.65 35.10 -7.71
C ALA A 90 -29.80 34.82 -8.97
N SER A 91 -30.19 35.35 -10.13
CA SER A 91 -29.41 35.24 -11.39
C SER A 91 -28.26 36.25 -11.50
N LEU A 92 -28.15 37.19 -10.55
CA LEU A 92 -27.08 38.19 -10.47
C LEU A 92 -26.00 37.86 -9.42
N GLU A 93 -26.18 36.80 -8.63
CA GLU A 93 -25.12 36.26 -7.79
C GLU A 93 -24.14 35.47 -8.66
N GLU A 94 -22.83 35.76 -8.57
CA GLU A 94 -21.83 34.88 -9.19
C GLU A 94 -22.09 33.46 -8.69
N PRO A 95 -22.16 32.44 -9.57
CA PRO A 95 -22.45 31.07 -9.17
C PRO A 95 -21.50 30.69 -8.03
N ASP A 96 -22.07 30.20 -6.92
CA ASP A 96 -21.32 29.89 -5.72
C ASP A 96 -20.14 28.96 -6.04
N LEU A 97 -18.95 29.56 -6.18
CA LEU A 97 -17.71 28.88 -6.53
C LEU A 97 -17.33 27.82 -5.47
N GLN A 98 -18.00 27.84 -4.30
CA GLN A 98 -17.85 26.84 -3.24
C GLN A 98 -18.57 25.52 -3.53
N ALA A 99 -19.56 25.51 -4.44
CA ALA A 99 -20.49 24.40 -4.60
C ALA A 99 -20.28 23.62 -5.92
N GLN A 100 -19.35 22.66 -5.96
CA GLN A 100 -19.42 21.51 -6.91
C GLN A 100 -18.38 20.39 -6.71
N LEU A 101 -17.77 20.23 -5.53
CA LEU A 101 -17.02 18.99 -5.28
C LEU A 101 -18.02 17.82 -5.17
N PRO A 102 -17.74 16.65 -5.80
CA PRO A 102 -18.60 15.48 -5.65
C PRO A 102 -18.75 15.07 -4.19
N ALA A 103 -19.90 14.52 -3.80
CA ALA A 103 -20.22 14.23 -2.39
C ALA A 103 -19.23 13.28 -1.68
N PHE A 104 -18.57 12.38 -2.42
CA PHE A 104 -17.50 11.52 -1.88
C PHE A 104 -16.19 12.26 -1.58
N VAL A 105 -16.03 13.51 -1.99
CA VAL A 105 -14.87 14.35 -1.67
C VAL A 105 -15.23 15.21 -0.46
N LYS A 106 -14.31 15.34 0.49
CA LYS A 106 -14.48 16.21 1.65
C LYS A 106 -14.78 17.66 1.20
N PRO A 107 -15.62 18.40 1.94
CA PRO A 107 -15.93 19.79 1.60
C PRO A 107 -14.69 20.67 1.64
N LEU A 108 -14.77 21.82 0.96
CA LEU A 108 -13.72 22.84 0.97
C LEU A 108 -13.39 23.26 2.42
N PRO A 109 -12.11 23.32 2.80
CA PRO A 109 -11.73 23.82 4.11
C PRO A 109 -12.11 25.30 4.28
N ALA A 110 -12.84 25.63 5.35
CA ALA A 110 -13.28 27.00 5.66
C ALA A 110 -12.15 28.01 5.89
N ARG A 111 -10.90 27.54 6.02
CA ARG A 111 -9.70 28.38 6.24
C ARG A 111 -9.14 28.99 4.96
N ILE A 112 -9.55 28.52 3.79
CA ILE A 112 -9.06 29.02 2.50
C ILE A 112 -9.86 30.27 2.14
N ALA A 113 -9.18 31.38 1.85
CA ALA A 113 -9.84 32.62 1.47
C ALA A 113 -10.61 32.46 0.15
N SER A 114 -11.73 33.19 -0.02
CA SER A 114 -12.56 33.11 -1.23
C SER A 114 -11.79 33.43 -2.52
N GLU A 115 -10.82 34.35 -2.45
CA GLU A 115 -9.92 34.70 -3.57
C GLU A 115 -9.05 33.51 -3.98
N ASP A 116 -8.51 32.78 -3.00
CA ASP A 116 -7.71 31.58 -3.20
C ASP A 116 -8.56 30.44 -3.77
N VAL A 117 -9.81 30.29 -3.31
CA VAL A 117 -10.77 29.32 -3.88
C VAL A 117 -11.01 29.63 -5.37
N LYS A 118 -11.27 30.89 -5.71
CA LYS A 118 -11.46 31.33 -7.10
C LYS A 118 -10.21 31.03 -7.93
N TYR A 119 -9.02 31.33 -7.41
CA TYR A 119 -7.75 31.02 -8.07
C TYR A 119 -7.54 29.51 -8.30
N LEU A 120 -7.75 28.68 -7.28
CA LEU A 120 -7.65 27.22 -7.35
C LEU A 120 -8.66 26.63 -8.35
N HIS A 121 -9.87 27.17 -8.39
CA HIS A 121 -10.89 26.80 -9.37
C HIS A 121 -10.44 27.15 -10.80
N THR A 122 -9.99 28.38 -11.04
CA THR A 122 -9.48 28.83 -12.35
C THR A 122 -8.28 28.00 -12.82
N LYS A 123 -7.40 27.57 -11.91
CA LYS A 123 -6.28 26.68 -12.23
C LYS A 123 -6.69 25.20 -12.37
N GLY A 124 -7.96 24.87 -12.13
CA GLY A 124 -8.50 23.52 -12.23
C GLY A 124 -8.02 22.56 -11.14
N ALA A 125 -7.50 23.07 -10.02
CA ALA A 125 -7.09 22.25 -8.87
C ALA A 125 -8.30 21.63 -8.16
N LEU A 126 -9.45 22.33 -8.20
CA LEU A 126 -10.74 21.88 -7.65
C LEU A 126 -11.55 21.02 -8.63
N SER A 127 -11.05 20.75 -9.84
CA SER A 127 -11.77 19.94 -10.83
C SER A 127 -11.21 18.52 -10.95
N LEU A 128 -12.13 17.56 -11.08
CA LEU A 128 -11.82 16.16 -11.36
C LEU A 128 -11.85 15.90 -12.88
N PRO A 129 -11.03 14.96 -13.39
CA PRO A 129 -11.11 14.57 -14.80
C PRO A 129 -12.44 13.84 -15.10
N PRO A 130 -12.80 13.63 -16.38
CA PRO A 130 -13.96 12.84 -16.76
C PRO A 130 -13.93 11.43 -16.12
N LEU A 131 -15.11 10.91 -15.78
CA LEU A 131 -15.24 9.62 -15.08
C LEU A 131 -14.47 8.46 -15.76
N PRO A 132 -14.50 8.28 -17.10
CA PRO A 132 -13.72 7.23 -17.75
C PRO A 132 -12.22 7.33 -17.45
N LEU A 133 -11.67 8.54 -17.43
CA LEU A 133 -10.26 8.76 -17.09
C LEU A 133 -10.00 8.53 -15.59
N GLN A 134 -10.91 8.95 -14.70
CA GLN A 134 -10.80 8.65 -13.27
C GLN A 134 -10.68 7.14 -13.03
N THR A 135 -11.57 6.35 -13.65
CA THR A 135 -11.59 4.90 -13.52
C THR A 135 -10.29 4.27 -14.03
N ALA A 136 -9.82 4.69 -15.21
CA ALA A 136 -8.58 4.18 -15.80
C ALA A 136 -7.35 4.51 -14.94
N LEU A 137 -7.29 5.72 -14.36
CA LEU A 137 -6.23 6.14 -13.45
C LEU A 137 -6.27 5.38 -12.13
N LEU A 138 -7.44 5.17 -11.54
CA LEU A 138 -7.59 4.39 -10.31
C LEU A 138 -7.16 2.94 -10.50
N GLN A 139 -7.53 2.33 -11.64
CA GLN A 139 -7.05 1.00 -11.99
C GLN A 139 -5.52 0.97 -12.10
N ALA A 140 -4.93 1.92 -12.85
CA ALA A 140 -3.48 2.01 -13.00
C ALA A 140 -2.77 2.26 -11.66
N TYR A 141 -3.36 3.03 -10.74
CA TYR A 141 -2.82 3.21 -9.39
C TYR A 141 -2.77 1.89 -8.62
N VAL A 142 -3.89 1.16 -8.57
CA VAL A 142 -4.00 -0.11 -7.83
C VAL A 142 -3.05 -1.16 -8.40
N GLU A 143 -2.89 -1.19 -9.72
CA GLU A 143 -2.08 -2.19 -10.42
C GLU A 143 -0.57 -1.88 -10.37
N TYR A 144 -0.17 -0.63 -10.56
CA TYR A 144 1.24 -0.27 -10.79
C TYR A 144 1.88 0.57 -9.67
N VAL A 145 1.10 1.29 -8.87
CA VAL A 145 1.64 2.18 -7.83
C VAL A 145 1.49 1.58 -6.43
N HIS A 146 0.27 1.15 -6.07
CA HIS A 146 -0.04 0.66 -4.74
C HIS A 146 0.81 -0.54 -4.28
N PRO A 147 1.17 -1.52 -5.13
CA PRO A 147 2.00 -2.66 -4.70
C PRO A 147 3.39 -2.25 -4.22
N TYR A 148 3.96 -1.18 -4.79
CA TYR A 148 5.28 -0.64 -4.41
C TYR A 148 5.19 0.47 -3.36
N MET A 149 4.03 1.12 -3.24
CA MET A 149 3.78 2.25 -2.35
C MET A 149 2.38 2.13 -1.71
N PRO A 150 2.17 1.17 -0.78
CA PRO A 150 0.87 0.83 -0.20
C PRO A 150 0.39 1.83 0.86
N LEU A 151 0.11 3.05 0.42
CA LEU A 151 -0.18 4.19 1.28
C LEU A 151 -1.61 4.23 1.82
N LEU A 152 -2.54 3.48 1.22
CA LEU A 152 -3.97 3.59 1.49
C LEU A 152 -4.51 2.32 2.14
N ASP A 153 -5.66 2.45 2.81
CA ASP A 153 -6.59 1.33 2.93
C ASP A 153 -7.49 1.33 1.68
N LEU A 154 -7.14 0.49 0.70
CA LEU A 154 -7.84 0.48 -0.59
C LEU A 154 -9.34 0.18 -0.45
N ARG A 155 -9.74 -0.62 0.54
CA ARG A 155 -11.14 -0.98 0.71
C ARG A 155 -11.98 0.23 1.07
N GLU A 156 -11.51 1.01 2.03
CA GLU A 156 -12.22 2.21 2.49
C GLU A 156 -12.18 3.31 1.41
N PHE A 157 -11.01 3.53 0.81
CA PHE A 157 -10.85 4.55 -0.22
C PHE A 157 -11.72 4.25 -1.46
N LEU A 158 -11.64 3.04 -2.01
CA LEU A 158 -12.44 2.68 -3.18
C LEU A 158 -13.93 2.56 -2.85
N GLY A 159 -14.29 2.17 -1.62
CA GLY A 159 -15.67 2.17 -1.15
C GLY A 159 -16.31 3.55 -1.27
N ALA A 160 -15.65 4.58 -0.72
CA ALA A 160 -16.12 5.96 -0.82
C ALA A 160 -16.17 6.46 -2.28
N VAL A 161 -15.10 6.23 -3.07
CA VAL A 161 -14.99 6.72 -4.45
C VAL A 161 -15.97 6.06 -5.41
N ASN A 162 -16.32 4.78 -5.20
CA ASN A 162 -17.29 4.05 -6.02
C ASN A 162 -18.73 4.38 -5.65
N ALA A 163 -19.03 4.55 -4.36
CA ALA A 163 -20.37 4.91 -3.90
C ALA A 163 -20.79 6.31 -4.36
N ARG A 164 -19.83 7.26 -4.43
CA ARG A 164 -20.00 8.63 -4.95
C ARG A 164 -20.96 9.52 -4.13
N ASP A 165 -21.71 8.94 -3.21
CA ASP A 165 -22.78 9.55 -2.41
C ASP A 165 -22.29 10.30 -1.16
N GLY A 166 -21.05 10.07 -0.74
CA GLY A 166 -20.49 10.60 0.52
C GLY A 166 -20.99 9.86 1.78
N LEU A 167 -21.94 8.94 1.65
CA LEU A 167 -22.50 8.15 2.76
C LEU A 167 -21.58 6.98 3.12
N CYS A 168 -20.87 6.42 2.13
CA CYS A 168 -19.86 5.39 2.35
C CYS A 168 -18.47 5.95 2.74
N GLY A 169 -18.43 7.21 3.20
CA GLY A 169 -17.23 7.94 3.58
C GLY A 169 -16.81 8.99 2.55
N GLN A 170 -15.84 9.84 2.94
CA GLN A 170 -15.31 10.91 2.11
C GLN A 170 -13.79 10.89 2.04
N VAL A 171 -13.24 11.24 0.88
CA VAL A 171 -11.80 11.27 0.62
C VAL A 171 -11.29 12.71 0.52
N SER A 172 -10.02 12.90 0.84
CA SER A 172 -9.33 14.17 0.61
C SER A 172 -9.16 14.43 -0.89
N LEU A 173 -9.53 15.62 -1.36
CA LEU A 173 -9.26 16.06 -2.73
C LEU A 173 -7.75 16.07 -3.03
N PHE A 174 -6.94 16.53 -2.07
CA PHE A 174 -5.49 16.59 -2.21
C PHE A 174 -4.91 15.19 -2.47
N LEU A 175 -5.33 14.21 -1.66
CA LEU A 175 -4.92 12.82 -1.84
C LEU A 175 -5.42 12.24 -3.15
N TYR A 176 -6.67 12.53 -3.52
CA TYR A 176 -7.27 12.06 -4.76
C TYR A 176 -6.48 12.58 -5.98
N GLN A 177 -6.17 13.87 -6.04
CA GLN A 177 -5.34 14.46 -7.10
C GLN A 177 -3.93 13.83 -7.13
N ALA A 178 -3.31 13.59 -5.97
CA ALA A 178 -2.00 12.94 -5.88
C ALA A 178 -2.01 11.50 -6.41
N ILE A 179 -3.08 10.75 -6.16
CA ILE A 179 -3.31 9.39 -6.69
C ILE A 179 -3.45 9.44 -8.22
N MET A 180 -4.29 10.35 -8.74
CA MET A 180 -4.45 10.54 -10.18
C MET A 180 -3.12 10.90 -10.84
N PHE A 181 -2.38 11.83 -10.24
CA PHE A 181 -1.04 12.21 -10.68
C PHE A 181 -0.10 11.01 -10.78
N ALA A 182 0.05 10.22 -9.71
CA ALA A 182 0.97 9.09 -9.72
C ALA A 182 0.58 8.05 -10.80
N ALA A 183 -0.72 7.81 -10.98
CA ALA A 183 -1.24 6.88 -11.99
C ALA A 183 -1.02 7.32 -13.43
N THR A 184 -0.88 8.62 -13.70
CA THR A 184 -0.65 9.13 -15.07
C THR A 184 0.63 8.57 -15.72
N ALA A 185 1.57 8.01 -14.96
CA ALA A 185 2.75 7.35 -15.52
C ALA A 185 2.41 6.02 -16.21
N PHE A 186 1.33 5.36 -15.80
CA PHE A 186 1.05 3.95 -16.11
C PHE A 186 -0.24 3.74 -16.91
N VAL A 187 -1.21 4.64 -16.80
CA VAL A 187 -2.49 4.55 -17.52
C VAL A 187 -2.30 4.48 -19.04
N ASP A 188 -3.19 3.81 -19.77
CA ASP A 188 -3.12 3.75 -21.24
C ASP A 188 -3.13 5.16 -21.88
N MET A 189 -2.28 5.38 -22.89
CA MET A 189 -2.21 6.64 -23.61
C MET A 189 -3.54 6.97 -24.33
N LYS A 190 -4.34 5.96 -24.69
CA LYS A 190 -5.69 6.14 -25.27
C LYS A 190 -6.59 6.92 -24.32
N ALA A 191 -6.67 6.53 -23.06
CA ALA A 191 -7.50 7.21 -22.06
C ALA A 191 -7.05 8.67 -21.83
N LEU A 192 -5.74 8.94 -21.92
CA LEU A 192 -5.21 10.30 -21.84
C LEU A 192 -5.58 11.15 -23.06
N LYS A 193 -5.50 10.59 -24.28
CA LYS A 193 -5.89 11.28 -25.52
C LYS A 193 -7.38 11.60 -25.55
N GLU A 194 -8.23 10.65 -25.14
CA GLU A 194 -9.68 10.85 -25.04
C GLU A 194 -10.05 11.96 -24.04
N ALA A 195 -9.22 12.16 -23.02
CA ALA A 195 -9.35 13.27 -22.07
C ALA A 195 -8.67 14.58 -22.52
N GLY A 196 -8.20 14.66 -23.76
CA GLY A 196 -7.63 15.87 -24.36
C GLY A 196 -6.12 16.06 -24.17
N TYR A 197 -5.39 15.07 -23.63
CA TYR A 197 -3.94 15.17 -23.47
C TYR A 197 -3.19 14.63 -24.69
N SER A 198 -2.41 15.49 -25.34
CA SER A 198 -1.58 15.11 -26.50
C SER A 198 -0.45 14.14 -26.14
N THR A 199 0.13 14.27 -24.94
CA THR A 199 1.23 13.44 -24.47
C THR A 199 1.08 13.08 -22.99
N ARG A 200 1.67 11.96 -22.58
CA ARG A 200 1.76 11.57 -21.16
C ARG A 200 2.47 12.63 -20.33
N LYS A 201 3.50 13.28 -20.88
CA LYS A 201 4.23 14.37 -20.20
C LYS A 201 3.28 15.55 -19.89
N ALA A 202 2.44 15.95 -20.85
CA ALA A 202 1.45 17.01 -20.64
C ALA A 202 0.42 16.64 -19.56
N ALA A 203 -0.09 15.41 -19.58
CA ALA A 203 -0.99 14.92 -18.53
C ALA A 203 -0.32 14.95 -17.15
N ARG A 204 0.90 14.38 -17.04
CA ARG A 204 1.68 14.37 -15.80
C ARG A 204 1.87 15.77 -15.23
N ARG A 205 2.24 16.74 -16.07
CA ARG A 205 2.41 18.15 -15.66
C ARG A 205 1.11 18.76 -15.15
N SER A 206 0.01 18.54 -15.85
CA SER A 206 -1.32 19.02 -15.43
C SER A 206 -1.72 18.49 -14.05
N PHE A 207 -1.69 17.16 -13.86
CA PHE A 207 -2.09 16.55 -12.58
C PHE A 207 -1.13 16.88 -11.44
N PHE A 208 0.18 16.96 -11.71
CA PHE A 208 1.14 17.40 -10.71
C PHE A 208 0.89 18.85 -10.28
N SER A 209 0.68 19.76 -11.24
CA SER A 209 0.40 21.16 -10.96
C SER A 209 -0.85 21.34 -10.09
N LYS A 210 -1.92 20.58 -10.37
CA LYS A 210 -3.15 20.59 -9.56
C LYS A 210 -2.87 20.14 -8.13
N THR A 211 -2.16 19.03 -7.96
CA THR A 211 -1.79 18.50 -6.64
C THR A 211 -0.90 19.48 -5.87
N ARG A 212 0.12 20.03 -6.53
CA ARG A 212 1.05 21.01 -5.95
C ARG A 212 0.34 22.28 -5.51
N LEU A 213 -0.61 22.80 -6.29
CA LEU A 213 -1.40 23.97 -5.91
C LEU A 213 -2.17 23.73 -4.61
N LEU A 214 -2.80 22.56 -4.44
CA LEU A 214 -3.48 22.22 -3.19
C LEU A 214 -2.50 22.15 -2.01
N TYR A 215 -1.26 21.71 -2.22
CA TYR A 215 -0.22 21.73 -1.19
C TYR A 215 0.25 23.16 -0.88
N ASP A 216 0.57 23.97 -1.89
CA ASP A 216 1.12 25.33 -1.73
C ASP A 216 0.09 26.29 -1.09
N PHE A 217 -1.22 25.95 -1.11
CA PHE A 217 -2.32 26.70 -0.45
C PHE A 217 -2.81 26.07 0.87
N ASP A 218 -2.03 25.15 1.47
CA ASP A 218 -2.36 24.49 2.74
C ASP A 218 -3.77 23.85 2.78
N TYR A 219 -4.21 23.28 1.65
CA TYR A 219 -5.56 22.72 1.49
C TYR A 219 -5.83 21.55 2.44
N GLU A 220 -4.84 20.69 2.68
CA GLU A 220 -4.99 19.53 3.56
C GLU A 220 -4.37 19.80 4.94
N SER A 221 -5.13 19.48 5.99
CA SER A 221 -4.70 19.63 7.39
C SER A 221 -4.37 18.30 8.06
N ASP A 222 -4.91 17.19 7.55
CA ASP A 222 -4.56 15.85 8.04
C ASP A 222 -3.12 15.52 7.62
N ARG A 223 -2.24 15.54 8.61
CA ARG A 223 -0.80 15.28 8.41
C ARG A 223 -0.51 13.89 7.86
N LEU A 224 -1.34 12.89 8.14
CA LEU A 224 -1.17 11.55 7.54
C LEU A 224 -1.46 11.61 6.04
N VAL A 225 -2.52 12.30 5.65
CA VAL A 225 -2.89 12.53 4.25
C VAL A 225 -1.82 13.34 3.52
N LEU A 226 -1.27 14.37 4.18
CA LEU A 226 -0.13 15.12 3.66
C LEU A 226 1.06 14.20 3.37
N VAL A 227 1.46 13.34 4.30
CA VAL A 227 2.55 12.37 4.06
C VAL A 227 2.24 11.45 2.87
N GLN A 228 1.02 10.90 2.79
CA GLN A 228 0.63 10.02 1.68
C GLN A 228 0.74 10.73 0.33
N ALA A 229 0.17 11.93 0.21
CA ALA A 229 0.21 12.69 -1.03
C ALA A 229 1.62 13.18 -1.38
N LEU A 230 2.42 13.64 -0.40
CA LEU A 230 3.82 14.01 -0.62
C LEU A 230 4.66 12.83 -1.12
N LEU A 231 4.44 11.63 -0.58
CA LEU A 231 5.09 10.41 -1.08
C LEU A 231 4.69 10.12 -2.54
N LEU A 232 3.43 10.35 -2.92
CA LEU A 232 3.01 10.22 -4.32
C LEU A 232 3.63 11.31 -5.21
N MET A 233 3.77 12.54 -4.70
CA MET A 233 4.43 13.65 -5.41
C MET A 233 5.89 13.37 -5.73
N THR A 234 6.57 12.48 -4.98
CA THR A 234 7.94 12.05 -5.34
C THR A 234 8.03 11.34 -6.70
N TYR A 235 6.92 10.94 -7.33
CA TYR A 235 6.93 10.46 -8.72
C TYR A 235 7.14 11.59 -9.75
N TRP A 236 7.22 12.85 -9.31
CA TRP A 236 7.50 13.99 -10.19
C TRP A 236 8.98 14.09 -10.54
N TYR A 237 9.22 14.24 -11.84
CA TYR A 237 10.50 14.63 -12.41
C TYR A 237 10.20 15.19 -13.80
N GLU A 238 10.48 16.48 -14.02
CA GLU A 238 10.28 17.09 -15.33
C GLU A 238 11.59 17.49 -15.99
N THR A 239 12.42 18.25 -15.29
CA THR A 239 13.77 18.63 -15.74
C THR A 239 14.79 18.49 -14.62
N PRO A 240 16.09 18.33 -14.96
CA PRO A 240 17.16 18.33 -13.95
C PRO A 240 17.23 19.63 -13.13
N ASP A 241 16.77 20.75 -13.69
CA ASP A 241 16.88 22.09 -13.10
C ASP A 241 15.66 22.48 -12.23
N ASP A 242 14.70 21.57 -12.05
CA ASP A 242 13.54 21.80 -11.19
C ASP A 242 13.97 22.04 -9.74
N GLN A 243 13.69 23.23 -9.18
CA GLN A 243 14.01 23.54 -7.78
C GLN A 243 13.33 22.61 -6.75
N LYS A 244 12.13 22.10 -7.09
CA LYS A 244 11.35 21.14 -6.27
C LYS A 244 11.30 19.77 -6.95
N ASP A 245 12.47 19.16 -7.13
CA ASP A 245 12.64 17.82 -7.69
C ASP A 245 12.13 16.69 -6.77
N THR A 246 12.29 15.43 -7.21
CA THR A 246 11.95 14.25 -6.39
C THR A 246 12.64 14.27 -5.02
N TRP A 247 13.89 14.72 -4.95
CA TRP A 247 14.65 14.79 -3.70
C TRP A 247 13.99 15.77 -2.74
N HIS A 248 13.56 16.95 -3.19
CA HIS A 248 12.84 17.93 -2.37
C HIS A 248 11.60 17.32 -1.71
N TRP A 249 10.67 16.75 -2.50
CA TRP A 249 9.42 16.19 -1.98
C TRP A 249 9.65 15.03 -1.01
N MET A 250 10.69 14.22 -1.25
CA MET A 250 11.07 13.15 -0.33
C MET A 250 11.52 13.72 1.03
N GLY A 251 12.27 14.83 1.04
CA GLY A 251 12.70 15.50 2.27
C GLY A 251 11.52 16.03 3.09
N VAL A 252 10.55 16.66 2.43
CA VAL A 252 9.32 17.16 3.08
C VAL A 252 8.51 15.99 3.65
N ALA A 253 8.32 14.92 2.88
CA ALA A 253 7.59 13.73 3.32
C ALA A 253 8.21 13.09 4.57
N ILE A 254 9.54 12.93 4.59
CA ILE A 254 10.29 12.36 5.73
C ILE A 254 10.14 13.27 6.96
N SER A 255 10.36 14.57 6.80
CA SER A 255 10.24 15.52 7.92
C SER A 255 8.86 15.45 8.57
N LEU A 256 7.79 15.39 7.76
CA LEU A 256 6.43 15.28 8.27
C LEU A 256 6.14 13.90 8.88
N ALA A 257 6.64 12.82 8.28
CA ALA A 257 6.53 11.46 8.82
C ALA A 257 7.20 11.33 10.20
N HIS A 258 8.36 11.97 10.39
CA HIS A 258 9.00 12.08 11.70
C HIS A 258 8.15 12.88 12.69
N THR A 259 7.64 14.03 12.26
CA THR A 259 6.84 14.94 13.10
C THR A 259 5.60 14.26 13.68
N ILE A 260 4.93 13.38 12.91
CA ILE A 260 3.76 12.63 13.39
C ILE A 260 4.09 11.28 14.01
N GLY A 261 5.37 10.91 14.08
CA GLY A 261 5.83 9.70 14.75
C GLY A 261 5.65 8.40 13.95
N LEU A 262 5.60 8.44 12.60
CA LEU A 262 5.47 7.21 11.80
C LEU A 262 6.67 6.25 11.96
N HIS A 263 7.84 6.78 12.28
CA HIS A 263 9.08 6.03 12.52
C HIS A 263 9.08 5.22 13.82
N ARG A 264 8.14 5.52 14.72
CA ARG A 264 8.02 4.88 16.02
C ARG A 264 7.13 3.65 15.93
N ASN A 265 7.41 2.63 16.73
CA ASN A 265 6.66 1.39 16.75
C ASN A 265 5.25 1.64 17.32
N PRO A 266 4.19 1.61 16.49
CA PRO A 266 2.85 1.94 16.95
C PRO A 266 2.25 0.87 17.87
N ALA A 267 2.91 -0.29 18.05
CA ALA A 267 2.46 -1.31 19.01
C ALA A 267 2.50 -0.83 20.47
N THR A 268 3.26 0.23 20.75
CA THR A 268 3.33 0.88 22.07
C THR A 268 2.17 1.87 22.29
N THR A 269 1.35 2.14 21.27
CA THR A 269 0.27 3.13 21.33
C THR A 269 -1.10 2.48 21.54
N SER A 270 -2.06 3.23 22.10
CA SER A 270 -3.47 2.80 22.23
C SER A 270 -4.27 2.82 20.92
N MET A 271 -3.59 3.00 19.79
CA MET A 271 -4.19 3.13 18.48
C MET A 271 -4.84 1.81 18.01
N PRO A 272 -5.99 1.84 17.30
CA PRO A 272 -6.57 0.63 16.72
C PRO A 272 -5.60 -0.10 15.79
N LEU A 273 -5.56 -1.44 15.87
CA LEU A 273 -4.64 -2.28 15.07
C LEU A 273 -4.66 -1.96 13.56
N ARG A 274 -5.84 -1.63 13.02
CA ARG A 274 -5.98 -1.24 11.61
C ARG A 274 -5.17 0.00 11.26
N LYS A 275 -5.21 1.03 12.12
CA LYS A 275 -4.46 2.27 11.93
C LYS A 275 -2.96 2.07 12.20
N GLN A 276 -2.59 1.23 13.19
CA GLN A 276 -1.19 0.83 13.39
C GLN A 276 -0.59 0.15 12.15
N LYS A 277 -1.34 -0.77 11.52
CA LYS A 277 -0.92 -1.44 10.28
C LYS A 277 -0.73 -0.43 9.14
N LEU A 278 -1.65 0.53 8.98
CA LEU A 278 -1.52 1.58 7.97
C LEU A 278 -0.29 2.47 8.21
N TRP A 279 -0.06 2.91 9.45
CA TRP A 279 1.09 3.72 9.83
C TRP A 279 2.41 3.01 9.52
N LYS A 280 2.51 1.72 9.87
CA LYS A 280 3.65 0.87 9.50
C LYS A 280 3.85 0.82 7.99
N ARG A 281 2.80 0.56 7.20
CA ARG A 281 2.92 0.52 5.74
C ARG A 281 3.42 1.84 5.16
N ILE A 282 2.92 2.98 5.66
CA ILE A 282 3.34 4.31 5.18
C ILE A 282 4.80 4.58 5.56
N TRP A 283 5.22 4.27 6.79
CA TRP A 283 6.62 4.40 7.21
C TRP A 283 7.57 3.58 6.33
N TRP A 284 7.28 2.29 6.15
CA TRP A 284 8.12 1.42 5.33
C TRP A 284 8.07 1.80 3.84
N SER A 285 6.97 2.39 3.35
CA SER A 285 6.91 2.99 2.01
C SER A 285 7.82 4.21 1.89
N CYS A 286 7.85 5.06 2.92
CA CYS A 286 8.73 6.22 3.00
C CYS A 286 10.20 5.81 2.97
N PHE A 287 10.57 4.82 3.79
CA PHE A 287 11.90 4.23 3.85
C PHE A 287 12.36 3.61 2.53
N MET A 288 11.51 2.78 1.90
CA MET A 288 11.84 2.17 0.62
C MET A 288 11.98 3.22 -0.48
N ARG A 289 11.13 4.26 -0.48
CA ARG A 289 11.21 5.34 -1.45
C ARG A 289 12.47 6.18 -1.30
N ASP A 290 12.87 6.51 -0.07
CA ASP A 290 14.12 7.25 0.20
C ASP A 290 15.34 6.55 -0.41
N ARG A 291 15.42 5.23 -0.24
CA ARG A 291 16.50 4.40 -0.81
C ARG A 291 16.50 4.39 -2.34
N LEU A 292 15.33 4.24 -2.95
CA LEU A 292 15.20 4.25 -4.41
C LEU A 292 15.56 5.61 -5.01
N VAL A 293 15.12 6.70 -4.37
CA VAL A 293 15.44 8.07 -4.79
C VAL A 293 16.92 8.36 -4.61
N ALA A 294 17.50 8.02 -3.46
CA ALA A 294 18.93 8.15 -3.18
C ALA A 294 19.78 7.43 -4.24
N LEU A 295 19.42 6.18 -4.56
CA LEU A 295 20.08 5.39 -5.60
C LEU A 295 19.94 6.04 -6.99
N GLY A 296 18.72 6.41 -7.39
CA GLY A 296 18.44 6.98 -8.71
C GLY A 296 19.08 8.36 -8.94
N MET A 297 19.19 9.16 -7.88
CA MET A 297 19.74 10.53 -7.93
C MET A 297 21.21 10.61 -7.47
N ARG A 298 21.83 9.48 -7.11
CA ARG A 298 23.20 9.40 -6.57
C ARG A 298 23.42 10.32 -5.35
N ARG A 299 22.45 10.33 -4.45
CA ARG A 299 22.49 11.09 -3.18
C ARG A 299 22.56 10.11 -1.99
N PRO A 300 23.06 10.54 -0.81
CA PRO A 300 22.96 9.73 0.41
C PRO A 300 21.50 9.45 0.77
N THR A 301 21.20 8.40 1.53
CA THR A 301 19.85 8.22 2.11
C THR A 301 19.63 9.22 3.24
N ARG A 302 18.38 9.64 3.46
CA ARG A 302 18.02 10.53 4.57
C ARG A 302 17.67 9.77 5.84
N ILE A 303 16.96 8.65 5.71
CA ILE A 303 16.58 7.82 6.86
C ILE A 303 17.77 6.94 7.21
N LYS A 304 18.25 7.07 8.44
CA LYS A 304 19.30 6.23 9.02
C LYS A 304 18.68 5.12 9.86
N ASP A 305 19.46 4.06 10.08
CA ASP A 305 19.01 2.89 10.87
C ASP A 305 18.73 3.24 12.36
N GLU A 306 19.22 4.38 12.84
CA GLU A 306 18.97 4.89 14.20
C GLU A 306 17.67 5.69 14.32
N ASP A 307 17.03 6.02 13.19
CA ASP A 307 15.87 6.91 13.15
C ASP A 307 14.52 6.17 13.36
N TYR A 308 14.52 4.85 13.53
CA TYR A 308 13.32 4.03 13.73
C TYR A 308 13.53 2.88 14.74
N ASP A 309 12.45 2.47 15.40
CA ASP A 309 12.44 1.44 16.46
C ASP A 309 11.47 0.27 16.17
N ASP A 310 10.89 0.21 14.96
CA ASP A 310 10.15 -0.97 14.48
C ASP A 310 11.15 -1.91 13.80
N GLY A 311 11.43 -3.04 14.45
CA GLY A 311 12.32 -4.08 13.94
C GLY A 311 11.80 -4.80 12.69
N ILE A 312 12.61 -5.69 12.13
CA ILE A 312 12.26 -6.46 10.92
C ILE A 312 11.34 -7.62 11.31
N ARG A 313 10.16 -7.73 10.68
CA ARG A 313 9.26 -8.89 10.88
C ARG A 313 9.04 -9.64 9.58
N LEU A 314 9.45 -10.90 9.55
CA LEU A 314 9.11 -11.88 8.52
C LEU A 314 7.97 -12.73 9.06
N ILE A 315 6.80 -12.69 8.39
CA ILE A 315 5.62 -13.45 8.78
C ILE A 315 5.21 -14.33 7.60
N GLY A 316 5.30 -15.65 7.79
CA GLY A 316 4.72 -16.64 6.90
C GLY A 316 3.24 -16.81 7.22
N ASP A 317 2.37 -16.48 6.27
CA ASP A 317 0.94 -16.86 6.33
C ASP A 317 0.74 -18.02 5.36
N LYS A 318 0.87 -19.25 5.88
CA LYS A 318 0.85 -20.50 5.07
C LYS A 318 1.94 -20.52 3.98
N ALA A 319 3.03 -19.78 4.21
CA ALA A 319 4.14 -19.69 3.28
C ALA A 319 5.08 -20.90 3.48
N ILE A 320 5.36 -21.60 2.38
CA ILE A 320 6.32 -22.72 2.34
C ILE A 320 7.55 -22.26 1.56
N LEU A 321 8.70 -22.22 2.22
CA LEU A 321 9.99 -21.91 1.63
C LEU A 321 10.71 -23.21 1.29
N ARG A 322 11.09 -23.34 0.02
CA ARG A 322 11.91 -24.43 -0.53
C ARG A 322 13.11 -23.85 -1.28
N PRO A 323 14.18 -24.63 -1.46
CA PRO A 323 15.30 -24.21 -2.28
C PRO A 323 14.85 -23.86 -3.70
N PRO A 324 15.44 -22.83 -4.31
CA PRO A 324 15.20 -22.57 -5.71
C PRO A 324 15.76 -23.72 -6.56
N VAL A 325 15.05 -24.07 -7.64
CA VAL A 325 15.46 -25.12 -8.58
C VAL A 325 16.82 -24.81 -9.21
N THR A 326 17.12 -23.52 -9.36
CA THR A 326 18.42 -23.03 -9.85
C THR A 326 19.11 -22.23 -8.76
N ALA A 327 20.42 -22.42 -8.62
CA ALA A 327 21.21 -21.67 -7.66
C ALA A 327 21.10 -20.16 -7.93
N PRO A 328 20.88 -19.33 -6.90
CA PRO A 328 20.76 -17.90 -7.08
C PRO A 328 22.08 -17.32 -7.61
N LYS A 329 22.01 -16.47 -8.65
CA LYS A 329 23.18 -15.79 -9.24
C LYS A 329 23.96 -14.92 -8.24
N LYS A 330 23.30 -14.49 -7.16
CA LYS A 330 23.92 -13.79 -6.04
C LYS A 330 23.66 -14.60 -4.76
N PRO A 331 24.69 -15.16 -4.13
CA PRO A 331 24.52 -15.89 -2.87
C PRO A 331 24.04 -14.94 -1.76
N ASN A 332 23.24 -15.46 -0.83
CA ASN A 332 22.91 -14.72 0.40
C ASN A 332 24.10 -14.77 1.39
N GLY A 333 24.10 -13.91 2.40
CA GLY A 333 25.23 -13.80 3.35
C GLY A 333 25.47 -15.03 4.24
N CYS A 334 24.60 -16.04 4.18
CA CYS A 334 24.75 -17.31 4.89
C CYS A 334 25.18 -18.46 3.96
N VAL A 335 25.44 -18.19 2.68
CA VAL A 335 25.99 -19.21 1.77
C VAL A 335 27.39 -19.60 2.23
N GLY A 336 27.67 -20.89 2.25
CA GLY A 336 28.95 -21.42 2.71
C GLY A 336 29.09 -21.49 4.24
N LEU A 337 28.04 -21.13 5.00
CA LEU A 337 28.10 -21.08 6.47
C LEU A 337 28.31 -22.47 7.07
N ALA A 338 27.73 -23.51 6.49
CA ALA A 338 27.91 -24.91 6.91
C ALA A 338 28.71 -25.72 5.87
N GLY A 339 29.59 -25.07 5.10
CA GLY A 339 30.44 -25.70 4.09
C GLY A 339 30.08 -25.32 2.66
N ASP A 340 30.94 -25.67 1.71
CA ASP A 340 30.77 -25.26 0.32
C ASP A 340 29.46 -25.78 -0.29
N GLY A 341 28.78 -24.92 -1.05
CA GLY A 341 27.48 -25.24 -1.64
C GLY A 341 26.29 -25.18 -0.69
N THR A 342 26.50 -24.94 0.62
CA THR A 342 25.40 -24.78 1.58
C THR A 342 24.76 -23.39 1.49
N ALA A 343 23.46 -23.32 1.78
CA ALA A 343 22.68 -22.09 1.87
C ALA A 343 21.72 -22.16 3.07
N ALA A 344 21.30 -20.97 3.53
CA ALA A 344 20.21 -20.86 4.48
C ALA A 344 18.90 -20.50 3.76
N GLY A 345 17.80 -21.15 4.13
CA GLY A 345 16.46 -20.79 3.65
C GLY A 345 16.04 -19.40 4.11
N ILE A 346 16.17 -19.13 5.41
CA ILE A 346 16.08 -17.79 5.99
C ILE A 346 17.44 -17.43 6.57
N CYS A 347 18.05 -16.36 6.07
CA CYS A 347 19.34 -15.84 6.51
C CYS A 347 19.17 -14.49 7.20
N ILE A 348 19.51 -14.43 8.50
CA ILE A 348 19.53 -13.20 9.29
C ILE A 348 20.98 -12.86 9.58
N ILE A 349 21.53 -11.90 8.82
CA ILE A 349 22.91 -11.47 8.93
C ILE A 349 23.03 -9.97 8.66
N GLY A 350 23.88 -9.29 9.44
CA GLY A 350 24.22 -7.88 9.23
C GLY A 350 25.26 -7.68 8.11
N PRO A 351 25.34 -6.48 7.50
CA PRO A 351 26.23 -6.22 6.37
C PRO A 351 27.74 -6.22 6.73
N LYS A 352 28.10 -6.33 8.01
CA LYS A 352 29.48 -6.27 8.50
C LYS A 352 29.77 -7.35 9.54
N VAL A 353 29.31 -8.57 9.26
CA VAL A 353 29.67 -9.76 10.01
C VAL A 353 30.85 -10.42 9.30
N LYS A 354 31.95 -10.66 10.00
CA LYS A 354 33.10 -11.40 9.47
C LYS A 354 33.06 -12.83 10.00
N LEU A 355 33.13 -13.78 9.09
CA LEU A 355 33.17 -15.21 9.40
C LEU A 355 34.60 -15.74 9.28
N ASP A 356 34.97 -16.65 10.16
CA ASP A 356 36.23 -17.40 10.06
C ASP A 356 36.22 -18.38 8.88
N PRO A 357 37.41 -18.90 8.49
CA PRO A 357 37.50 -20.02 7.57
C PRO A 357 36.65 -21.22 8.03
N PHE A 358 36.11 -21.96 7.06
CA PHE A 358 35.30 -23.14 7.35
C PHE A 358 36.15 -24.25 7.99
N PRO A 359 35.75 -24.80 9.16
CA PRO A 359 36.57 -25.76 9.90
C PRO A 359 36.51 -27.19 9.34
N GLY A 360 35.64 -27.48 8.35
CA GLY A 360 35.56 -28.78 7.68
C GLY A 360 34.44 -29.70 8.18
N GLN A 361 34.01 -29.56 9.44
CA GLN A 361 33.02 -30.47 10.06
C GLN A 361 31.79 -29.76 10.67
N GLU A 362 31.88 -28.46 10.96
CA GLU A 362 30.82 -27.66 11.59
C GLU A 362 30.62 -26.34 10.86
N HIS A 363 29.76 -25.44 11.36
CA HIS A 363 29.58 -24.14 10.74
C HIS A 363 30.80 -23.21 10.95
N ARG A 364 30.92 -22.15 10.14
CA ARG A 364 31.91 -21.08 10.34
C ARG A 364 31.61 -20.31 11.62
N LYS A 365 32.66 -19.92 12.36
CA LYS A 365 32.56 -19.06 13.54
C LYS A 365 32.42 -17.59 13.16
N VAL A 366 31.86 -16.79 14.07
CA VAL A 366 31.77 -15.34 13.90
C VAL A 366 33.00 -14.67 14.51
N ALA A 367 33.92 -14.23 13.65
CA ALA A 367 35.15 -13.57 14.04
C ALA A 367 34.90 -12.18 14.65
N SER A 368 33.99 -11.41 14.05
CA SER A 368 33.59 -10.09 14.54
C SER A 368 32.25 -9.63 13.97
N VAL A 369 31.58 -8.77 14.72
CA VAL A 369 30.31 -8.15 14.35
C VAL A 369 30.45 -6.64 14.47
N ASP A 370 30.73 -5.94 13.37
CA ASP A 370 30.85 -4.46 13.42
C ASP A 370 29.47 -3.81 13.52
N LYS A 371 28.47 -4.36 12.82
CA LYS A 371 27.09 -3.88 12.83
C LYS A 371 26.10 -5.04 12.81
N ALA A 372 25.56 -5.35 13.99
CA ALA A 372 24.50 -6.34 14.16
C ALA A 372 23.20 -5.87 13.52
N VAL A 373 22.49 -6.78 12.84
CA VAL A 373 21.06 -6.62 12.57
C VAL A 373 20.29 -6.77 13.88
N ARG A 374 19.27 -5.94 14.10
CA ARG A 374 18.55 -5.86 15.39
C ARG A 374 17.06 -6.09 15.22
N ASP A 375 16.42 -6.59 16.28
CA ASP A 375 14.96 -6.64 16.44
C ASP A 375 14.27 -7.41 15.30
N VAL A 376 14.84 -8.56 14.93
CA VAL A 376 14.32 -9.39 13.83
C VAL A 376 13.37 -10.45 14.38
N ARG A 377 12.17 -10.60 13.81
CA ARG A 377 11.24 -11.68 14.13
C ARG A 377 10.92 -12.51 12.90
N VAL A 378 10.98 -13.83 13.01
CA VAL A 378 10.57 -14.81 12.00
C VAL A 378 9.49 -15.71 12.58
N GLU A 379 8.30 -15.67 11.98
CA GLU A 379 7.15 -16.42 12.48
C GLU A 379 6.28 -17.00 11.37
N GLY A 380 5.74 -18.20 11.57
CA GLY A 380 4.68 -18.79 10.74
C GLY A 380 5.12 -19.40 9.41
N PHE A 381 6.43 -19.55 9.16
CA PHE A 381 6.91 -20.21 7.95
C PHE A 381 6.94 -21.74 8.08
N GLU A 382 6.68 -22.45 6.99
CA GLU A 382 7.25 -23.76 6.75
C GLU A 382 8.54 -23.57 5.95
N VAL A 383 9.70 -23.96 6.50
CA VAL A 383 11.00 -23.89 5.80
C VAL A 383 11.52 -25.29 5.66
N ARG A 384 11.81 -25.73 4.43
CA ARG A 384 12.17 -27.13 4.20
C ARG A 384 13.19 -27.39 3.11
N ASP A 385 13.87 -28.52 3.23
CA ASP A 385 14.71 -29.14 2.21
C ASP A 385 15.96 -28.32 1.83
N PHE A 386 16.39 -27.36 2.66
CA PHE A 386 17.57 -26.53 2.35
C PHE A 386 18.88 -27.27 2.61
N GLN A 387 19.77 -27.19 1.63
CA GLN A 387 21.12 -27.75 1.71
C GLN A 387 21.96 -26.90 2.67
N GLY A 388 22.21 -27.43 3.87
CA GLY A 388 22.91 -26.74 4.95
C GLY A 388 21.95 -26.34 6.06
N LEU A 389 21.32 -25.17 5.95
CA LEU A 389 20.56 -24.59 7.04
C LEU A 389 19.14 -24.21 6.61
N ASN A 390 18.14 -24.46 7.45
CA ASN A 390 16.82 -23.90 7.17
C ASN A 390 16.73 -22.45 7.66
N ILE A 391 17.08 -22.19 8.92
CA ILE A 391 17.10 -20.84 9.49
C ILE A 391 18.47 -20.57 10.11
N ALA A 392 19.15 -19.51 9.68
CA ALA A 392 20.46 -19.10 10.18
C ALA A 392 20.42 -17.67 10.73
N ILE A 393 20.94 -17.48 11.94
CA ILE A 393 21.03 -16.21 12.66
C ILE A 393 22.50 -15.96 12.99
N VAL A 394 23.09 -14.96 12.35
CA VAL A 394 24.54 -14.75 12.35
C VAL A 394 24.86 -13.32 12.79
N GLY A 395 25.50 -13.17 13.95
CA GLY A 395 25.90 -11.86 14.48
C GLY A 395 24.74 -10.87 14.71
N ALA A 396 23.54 -11.36 15.05
CA ALA A 396 22.35 -10.55 15.25
C ALA A 396 22.13 -10.19 16.72
N LYS A 397 21.23 -9.23 16.99
CA LYS A 397 20.80 -8.85 18.35
C LYS A 397 19.27 -8.84 18.46
N ASN A 398 18.74 -9.41 19.54
CA ASN A 398 17.30 -9.44 19.83
C ASN A 398 16.48 -10.06 18.68
N THR A 399 16.85 -11.28 18.27
CA THR A 399 16.16 -12.03 17.22
C THR A 399 15.16 -13.01 17.81
N GLU A 400 13.93 -13.03 17.32
CA GLU A 400 12.92 -14.02 17.67
C GLU A 400 12.65 -14.97 16.49
N VAL A 401 12.78 -16.28 16.68
CA VAL A 401 12.32 -17.31 15.74
C VAL A 401 11.25 -18.13 16.42
N LYS A 402 9.99 -17.97 16.01
CA LYS A 402 8.88 -18.60 16.73
C LYS A 402 7.78 -19.15 15.85
N HIS A 403 7.15 -20.24 16.30
CA HIS A 403 6.02 -20.86 15.61
C HIS A 403 6.28 -21.17 14.12
N ASN A 404 7.50 -21.59 13.78
CA ASN A 404 7.84 -22.07 12.44
C ASN A 404 7.84 -23.60 12.41
N THR A 405 7.55 -24.15 11.24
CA THR A 405 7.75 -25.56 10.91
C THR A 405 9.02 -25.68 10.09
N VAL A 406 10.02 -26.41 10.58
CA VAL A 406 11.34 -26.54 9.97
C VAL A 406 11.59 -28.02 9.68
N VAL A 407 11.80 -28.36 8.41
CA VAL A 407 11.86 -29.75 7.97
C VAL A 407 13.11 -30.00 7.11
N ASP A 408 13.83 -31.09 7.35
CA ASP A 408 14.93 -31.56 6.47
C ASP A 408 16.05 -30.53 6.24
N GLY A 409 16.58 -29.93 7.31
CA GLY A 409 17.79 -29.09 7.23
C GLY A 409 19.06 -29.92 7.37
N THR A 410 19.82 -30.06 6.28
CA THR A 410 20.83 -31.13 6.18
C THR A 410 21.98 -31.03 7.20
N ALA A 411 22.43 -29.82 7.52
CA ALA A 411 23.38 -29.58 8.61
C ALA A 411 22.69 -29.06 9.88
N TYR A 412 21.81 -28.06 9.73
CA TYR A 412 21.10 -27.43 10.85
C TYR A 412 19.64 -27.14 10.50
N GLY A 413 18.72 -27.53 11.39
CA GLY A 413 17.35 -27.00 11.34
C GLY A 413 17.35 -25.49 11.64
N ILE A 414 17.80 -25.10 12.82
CA ILE A 414 17.98 -23.69 13.22
C ILE A 414 19.37 -23.50 13.82
N LEU A 415 20.15 -22.57 13.26
CA LEU A 415 21.45 -22.18 13.80
C LEU A 415 21.42 -20.72 14.25
N THR A 416 21.91 -20.46 15.46
CA THR A 416 22.31 -19.12 15.89
C THR A 416 23.78 -19.12 16.31
N VAL A 417 24.57 -18.24 15.70
CA VAL A 417 26.02 -18.13 15.94
C VAL A 417 26.41 -16.66 16.12
N GLY A 418 27.26 -16.38 17.10
CA GLY A 418 27.74 -15.02 17.42
C GLY A 418 26.64 -14.00 17.72
N SER A 419 25.40 -14.45 17.97
CA SER A 419 24.21 -13.60 18.10
C SER A 419 23.78 -13.51 19.56
N VAL A 420 23.32 -12.33 19.98
CA VAL A 420 22.95 -12.03 21.36
C VAL A 420 21.44 -11.83 21.52
N ALA A 421 20.91 -12.24 22.66
CA ALA A 421 19.49 -12.17 23.00
C ALA A 421 18.57 -12.83 21.96
N THR A 422 19.02 -13.92 21.31
CA THR A 422 18.18 -14.70 20.40
C THR A 422 17.17 -15.54 21.19
N ARG A 423 15.91 -15.57 20.76
CA ARG A 423 14.84 -16.39 21.34
C ARG A 423 14.26 -17.32 20.29
N ILE A 424 14.45 -18.63 20.46
CA ILE A 424 13.91 -19.68 19.58
C ILE A 424 12.77 -20.37 20.33
N THR A 425 11.52 -20.09 19.98
CA THR A 425 10.36 -20.50 20.79
C THR A 425 9.20 -21.11 20.01
N GLY A 426 8.69 -22.28 20.42
CA GLY A 426 7.45 -22.81 19.83
C GLY A 426 7.59 -23.32 18.40
N ASN A 427 8.79 -23.65 17.95
CA ASN A 427 9.03 -24.19 16.60
C ASN A 427 8.90 -25.72 16.59
N LYS A 428 8.48 -26.28 15.46
CA LYS A 428 8.54 -27.72 15.17
C LYS A 428 9.69 -27.96 14.20
N VAL A 429 10.74 -28.65 14.66
CA VAL A 429 11.94 -28.95 13.89
C VAL A 429 12.02 -30.46 13.71
N SER A 430 11.93 -30.95 12.48
CA SER A 430 11.92 -32.39 12.20
C SER A 430 12.75 -32.74 10.99
N SER A 431 13.05 -34.02 10.83
CA SER A 431 13.74 -34.55 9.66
C SER A 431 13.12 -35.89 9.23
N SER A 432 13.23 -36.21 7.95
CA SER A 432 12.85 -37.48 7.34
C SER A 432 13.94 -38.55 7.44
N SER A 433 15.18 -38.15 7.72
CA SER A 433 16.34 -39.02 7.96
C SER A 433 17.19 -38.50 9.12
N LEU A 434 18.08 -39.31 9.68
CA LEU A 434 18.91 -38.86 10.80
C LEU A 434 19.96 -37.84 10.32
N LEU A 435 19.65 -36.55 10.45
CA LEU A 435 20.51 -35.42 10.05
C LEU A 435 21.37 -34.91 11.22
N PHE A 436 22.25 -33.93 10.98
CA PHE A 436 23.27 -33.52 11.96
C PHE A 436 22.67 -32.85 13.22
N ILE A 437 22.27 -31.57 13.16
CA ILE A 437 21.78 -30.84 14.35
C ILE A 437 20.39 -30.20 14.13
N GLY A 438 19.46 -30.41 15.06
CA GLY A 438 18.13 -29.80 15.01
C GLY A 438 18.18 -28.30 15.29
N ILE A 439 18.56 -27.92 16.52
CA ILE A 439 18.77 -26.52 16.93
C ILE A 439 20.17 -26.38 17.53
N CYS A 440 20.95 -25.40 17.08
CA CYS A 440 22.26 -25.07 17.63
C CYS A 440 22.33 -23.60 18.08
N MET A 441 22.84 -23.36 19.27
CA MET A 441 23.30 -22.04 19.72
C MET A 441 24.79 -22.06 20.00
N ASP A 442 25.52 -21.19 19.30
CA ASP A 442 26.98 -21.05 19.41
C ASP A 442 27.39 -19.63 19.83
N ASP A 443 28.53 -19.55 20.52
CA ASP A 443 29.27 -18.38 21.02
C ASP A 443 28.65 -17.54 22.16
N LYS A 444 27.34 -17.56 22.40
CA LYS A 444 26.67 -16.60 23.33
C LYS A 444 25.69 -17.27 24.29
N SER A 445 25.82 -16.95 25.58
CA SER A 445 25.06 -17.56 26.68
C SER A 445 23.68 -16.95 26.93
N ASP A 446 23.35 -15.81 26.31
CA ASP A 446 22.07 -15.11 26.49
C ASP A 446 20.99 -15.52 25.48
N VAL A 447 21.23 -16.61 24.74
CA VAL A 447 20.27 -17.24 23.84
C VAL A 447 19.31 -18.13 24.62
N ALA A 448 18.02 -18.06 24.29
CA ALA A 448 16.97 -18.86 24.92
C ALA A 448 16.24 -19.75 23.91
N VAL A 449 16.23 -21.06 24.16
CA VAL A 449 15.48 -22.06 23.38
C VAL A 449 14.37 -22.64 24.26
N THR A 450 13.10 -22.35 23.95
CA THR A 450 11.97 -22.76 24.81
C THR A 450 10.79 -23.33 24.02
N LYS A 451 10.11 -24.36 24.55
CA LYS A 451 8.88 -24.90 23.96
C LYS A 451 8.99 -25.34 22.50
N ASN A 452 10.16 -25.80 22.05
CA ASN A 452 10.33 -26.35 20.69
C ASN A 452 10.14 -27.86 20.71
N THR A 453 9.61 -28.41 19.62
CA THR A 453 9.57 -29.86 19.37
C THR A 453 10.65 -30.20 18.36
N ILE A 454 11.55 -31.12 18.70
CA ILE A 454 12.64 -31.56 17.82
C ILE A 454 12.53 -33.07 17.65
N SER A 455 12.53 -33.56 16.42
CA SER A 455 12.52 -35.00 16.13
C SER A 455 13.50 -35.35 15.00
N ASP A 456 14.03 -36.57 15.05
CA ASP A 456 14.74 -37.21 13.94
C ASP A 456 16.07 -36.52 13.52
N TYR A 457 16.72 -35.81 14.44
CA TYR A 457 18.11 -35.33 14.30
C TYR A 457 19.05 -36.12 15.21
N GLY A 458 20.30 -36.34 14.77
CA GLY A 458 21.35 -36.99 15.55
C GLY A 458 21.67 -36.22 16.83
N ILE A 459 21.67 -34.89 16.77
CA ILE A 459 21.72 -34.00 17.93
C ILE A 459 20.47 -33.12 17.89
N GLY A 460 19.58 -33.27 18.88
CA GLY A 460 18.36 -32.46 18.97
C GLY A 460 18.67 -30.98 19.26
N LEU A 461 19.44 -30.73 20.33
CA LEU A 461 19.82 -29.39 20.78
C LEU A 461 21.33 -29.35 21.05
N CYS A 462 22.02 -28.40 20.44
CA CYS A 462 23.42 -28.09 20.70
C CYS A 462 23.53 -26.72 21.39
N VAL A 463 24.35 -26.67 22.44
CA VAL A 463 24.68 -25.45 23.18
C VAL A 463 26.19 -25.37 23.31
N GLN A 464 26.78 -24.39 22.63
CA GLN A 464 28.20 -24.11 22.68
C GLN A 464 28.37 -22.66 23.12
N THR A 465 29.02 -22.46 24.25
CA THR A 465 29.33 -21.13 24.80
C THR A 465 30.85 -20.98 24.80
N ASN A 466 31.35 -19.79 24.43
CA ASN A 466 32.78 -19.48 24.56
C ASN A 466 33.23 -19.39 26.01
#